data_AF-A0A091C665-F1
#
_entry.id   AF-A0A091C665-F1
#
_cell.length_a   1.000
_cell.length_b   1.000
_cell.length_c   1.000
_cell.angle_alpha   90.00
_cell.angle_beta   90.00
_cell.angle_gamma   90.00
#
_symmetry.space_group_name_H-M   'P 1'
#
loop_
_entity.id
_entity.type
_entity.pdbx_description
1 polymer ?
#
loop_
_entity_poly.entity_id
_entity_poly.type
_entity_poly.pdbx_seq_one_letter_code
_entity_poly.pdbx_strand_id
1 'polypeptide(L)'
;MNMLDLQSMESQEIKIKWIDGELISVNEPTFAMFKKLSNVKQDDNEGIGKVLVEMLNNNTSAKKFKASDLDPLNSGQLTALIQKLMGQKEAADQDPN
;
A
#
# COMPACT_ATOMS: atom_id res chain seq x y z
N MET A 1 -1.20 14.04 30.30
CA MET A 1 -1.29 12.57 30.28
C MET A 1 -1.52 12.16 28.84
N ASN A 2 -0.51 11.65 28.14
CA ASN A 2 -0.70 11.07 26.81
C ASN A 2 -1.30 9.68 27.01
N MET A 3 -2.62 9.57 26.92
CA MET A 3 -3.30 8.29 26.86
C MET A 3 -3.03 7.70 25.48
N LEU A 4 -2.42 6.52 25.44
CA LEU A 4 -2.30 5.75 24.21
C LEU A 4 -3.69 5.22 23.86
N ASP A 5 -4.36 5.88 22.93
CA ASP A 5 -5.67 5.46 22.44
C ASP A 5 -5.49 4.38 21.38
N LEU A 6 -5.58 3.12 21.83
CA LEU A 6 -5.49 1.95 20.98
C LEU A 6 -6.68 1.82 20.00
N GLN A 7 -7.76 2.59 20.20
CA GLN A 7 -8.94 2.58 19.32
C GLN A 7 -8.77 3.54 18.13
N SER A 8 -8.06 4.66 18.29
CA SER A 8 -7.69 5.53 17.16
C SER A 8 -6.51 5.00 16.34
N MET A 9 -5.87 3.92 16.79
CA MET A 9 -4.91 3.14 16.01
C MET A 9 -5.58 2.12 15.07
N GLU A 10 -6.91 2.08 15.01
CA GLU A 10 -7.63 1.29 14.00
C GLU A 10 -7.13 1.69 12.61
N SER A 11 -6.60 0.68 11.91
CA SER A 11 -5.87 0.79 10.65
C SER A 11 -6.54 1.77 9.70
N GLN A 12 -5.82 2.82 9.27
CA GLN A 12 -6.36 3.68 8.23
C GLN A 12 -6.44 2.86 6.94
N GLU A 13 -7.64 2.43 6.58
CA GLU A 13 -7.85 1.66 5.37
C GLU A 13 -7.71 2.57 4.14
N ILE A 14 -6.82 2.18 3.24
CA ILE A 14 -6.67 2.75 1.92
C ILE A 14 -7.72 2.10 1.01
N LYS A 15 -8.73 2.89 0.63
CA LYS A 15 -9.76 2.47 -0.33
C LYS A 15 -9.25 2.63 -1.77
N ILE A 16 -9.18 1.52 -2.50
CA ILE A 16 -8.74 1.46 -3.90
C ILE A 16 -9.88 0.91 -4.75
N LYS A 17 -10.26 1.63 -5.81
CA LYS A 17 -11.12 1.05 -6.85
C LYS A 17 -10.23 0.31 -7.84
N TRP A 18 -10.37 -1.01 -7.88
CA TRP A 18 -9.58 -1.89 -8.73
C TRP A 18 -10.06 -1.86 -10.19
N ILE A 19 -9.30 -2.46 -11.09
CA ILE A 19 -9.55 -2.40 -12.55
C ILE A 19 -10.84 -3.10 -12.98
N ASP A 20 -11.33 -4.06 -12.19
CA ASP A 20 -12.62 -4.72 -12.37
C ASP A 20 -13.79 -3.88 -11.81
N GLY A 21 -13.49 -2.72 -11.21
CA GLY A 21 -14.45 -1.84 -10.58
C GLY A 21 -14.73 -2.16 -9.11
N GLU A 22 -14.15 -3.22 -8.56
CA GLU A 22 -14.31 -3.62 -7.16
C GLU A 22 -13.62 -2.62 -6.21
N LEU A 23 -14.24 -2.36 -5.06
CA LEU A 23 -13.67 -1.51 -4.03
C LEU A 23 -12.92 -2.38 -3.01
N ILE A 24 -11.63 -2.11 -2.85
CA ILE A 24 -10.72 -2.88 -2.02
C ILE A 24 -10.23 -1.97 -0.89
N SER A 25 -10.39 -2.42 0.35
CA SER A 25 -9.87 -1.80 1.56
C SER A 25 -8.54 -2.46 1.92
N VAL A 26 -7.43 -1.76 1.67
CA VAL A 26 -6.08 -2.23 2.00
C VAL A 26 -5.64 -1.54 3.29
N ASN A 27 -5.08 -2.26 4.25
CA ASN A 27 -4.47 -1.66 5.43
C ASN A 27 -3.26 -0.83 5.02
N GLU A 28 -2.98 0.23 5.77
CA GLU A 28 -1.72 0.97 5.63
C GLU A 28 -0.51 0.01 5.64
N PRO A 29 0.40 0.11 4.65
CA PRO A 29 1.62 -0.66 4.68
C PRO A 29 2.48 -0.31 5.88
N THR A 30 3.12 -1.31 6.48
CA THR A 30 4.02 -1.08 7.61
C THR A 30 5.35 -0.50 7.16
N PHE A 31 6.09 0.12 8.09
CA PHE A 31 7.47 0.59 7.84
C PHE A 31 8.38 -0.51 7.26
N ALA A 32 8.21 -1.76 7.68
CA ALA A 32 8.95 -2.89 7.14
C ALA A 32 8.67 -3.13 5.65
N MET A 33 7.41 -2.98 5.22
CA MET A 33 7.00 -3.11 3.81
C MET A 33 7.58 -1.99 2.96
N PHE A 34 7.60 -0.74 3.46
CA PHE A 34 8.27 0.37 2.78
C PHE A 34 9.76 0.13 2.61
N LYS A 35 10.44 -0.31 3.68
CA LYS A 35 11.87 -0.61 3.64
C LYS A 35 12.18 -1.73 2.65
N LYS A 36 11.31 -2.75 2.54
CA LYS A 36 11.44 -3.78 1.50
C LYS A 36 11.37 -3.16 0.11
N LEU A 37 10.38 -2.31 -0.18
CA LEU A 37 10.23 -1.67 -1.48
C LEU A 37 11.44 -0.79 -1.83
N SER A 38 11.95 0.01 -0.89
CA SER A 38 13.13 0.86 -1.10
C SER A 38 14.43 0.08 -1.31
N ASN A 39 14.49 -1.18 -0.85
CA ASN A 39 15.66 -2.05 -1.05
C ASN A 39 15.60 -2.81 -2.37
N VAL A 40 14.45 -2.83 -3.07
CA VAL A 40 14.35 -3.39 -4.42
C VAL A 40 14.98 -2.42 -5.40
N LYS A 41 15.77 -2.94 -6.35
CA LYS A 41 16.37 -2.11 -7.39
C LYS A 41 15.28 -1.56 -8.31
N GLN A 42 15.45 -0.33 -8.80
CA GLN A 42 14.45 0.30 -9.69
C GLN A 42 14.20 -0.48 -10.99
N ASP A 43 15.17 -1.25 -11.46
CA ASP A 43 15.08 -2.11 -12.65
C ASP A 43 14.48 -3.51 -12.36
N ASP A 44 14.27 -3.86 -11.09
CA ASP A 44 13.72 -5.15 -10.67
C ASP A 44 12.18 -5.08 -10.53
N ASN A 45 11.52 -5.07 -11.70
CA ASN A 45 10.05 -5.08 -11.78
C ASN A 45 9.41 -6.26 -11.04
N GLU A 46 10.07 -7.42 -11.03
CA GLU A 46 9.56 -8.62 -10.35
C GLU A 46 9.63 -8.46 -8.82
N GLY A 47 10.73 -7.91 -8.31
CA GLY A 47 10.87 -7.55 -6.90
C GLY A 47 9.85 -6.49 -6.45
N ILE A 48 9.64 -5.45 -7.27
CA ILE A 48 8.65 -4.40 -6.99
C ILE A 48 7.25 -5.00 -6.93
N GLY A 49 6.92 -5.85 -7.92
CA GLY A 49 5.63 -6.55 -7.98
C GLY A 49 5.38 -7.43 -6.75
N LYS A 50 6.39 -8.17 -6.27
CA LYS A 50 6.27 -8.99 -5.05
C LYS A 50 5.94 -8.16 -3.82
N VAL A 51 6.62 -7.03 -3.64
CA VAL A 51 6.36 -6.15 -2.49
C VAL A 51 4.99 -5.47 -2.60
N LEU A 52 4.58 -5.06 -3.79
CA LEU A 52 3.24 -4.49 -4.01
C LEU A 52 2.13 -5.50 -3.72
N VAL A 53 2.29 -6.75 -4.14
CA VAL A 53 1.35 -7.82 -3.83
C VAL A 53 1.31 -8.09 -2.33
N GLU A 54 2.45 -8.05 -1.64
CA GLU A 54 2.49 -8.16 -0.18
C GLU A 54 1.67 -7.04 0.49
N MET A 55 1.84 -5.80 0.03
CA MET A 55 1.07 -4.64 0.53
C MET A 55 -0.42 -4.78 0.23
N LEU A 56 -0.79 -5.12 -1.00
CA LEU A 56 -2.18 -5.32 -1.41
C LEU A 56 -2.86 -6.46 -0.65
N ASN A 57 -2.13 -7.54 -0.34
CA ASN A 57 -2.66 -8.68 0.42
C ASN A 57 -2.83 -8.39 1.91
N ASN A 58 -2.25 -7.31 2.41
CA ASN A 58 -2.59 -6.77 3.71
C ASN A 58 -3.92 -5.98 3.62
N ASN A 59 -5.01 -6.63 3.21
CA ASN A 59 -6.33 -6.02 3.03
C ASN A 59 -7.40 -6.64 3.95
N THR A 60 -8.50 -5.92 4.12
CA THR A 60 -9.68 -6.36 4.88
C THR A 60 -10.81 -6.87 3.98
N SER A 61 -10.66 -6.75 2.64
CA SER A 61 -11.66 -7.17 1.65
C SER A 61 -11.60 -8.65 1.26
N ALA A 62 -10.82 -9.47 1.97
CA ALA A 62 -10.60 -10.90 1.70
C ALA A 62 -10.11 -11.23 0.27
N LYS A 63 -9.69 -10.23 -0.51
CA LYS A 63 -9.18 -10.38 -1.87
C LYS A 63 -7.73 -10.85 -1.80
N LYS A 64 -7.37 -11.85 -2.60
CA LYS A 64 -5.98 -12.35 -2.67
C LYS A 64 -5.37 -11.98 -4.00
N PHE A 65 -4.39 -11.10 -3.97
CA PHE A 65 -3.63 -10.66 -5.11
C PHE A 65 -2.42 -11.57 -5.36
N LYS A 66 -2.06 -11.70 -6.62
CA LYS A 66 -0.87 -12.36 -7.14
C LYS A 66 -0.11 -11.39 -8.04
N ALA A 67 1.14 -11.71 -8.34
CA ALA A 67 1.96 -10.88 -9.24
C ALA A 67 1.28 -10.71 -10.62
N SER A 68 0.60 -11.75 -11.11
CA SER A 68 -0.16 -11.70 -12.37
C SER A 68 -1.32 -10.71 -12.37
N ASP A 69 -1.84 -10.33 -11.20
CA ASP A 69 -2.92 -9.33 -11.11
C ASP A 69 -2.39 -7.90 -11.35
N LEU A 70 -1.07 -7.71 -11.32
CA LEU A 70 -0.41 -6.45 -11.65
C LEU A 70 -0.09 -6.32 -13.14
N ASP A 71 0.04 -7.43 -13.88
CA ASP A 71 0.31 -7.45 -15.34
C ASP A 71 -0.66 -6.59 -16.19
N PRO A 72 -1.97 -6.55 -15.92
CA PRO A 72 -2.89 -5.70 -16.69
C PRO A 72 -2.78 -4.21 -16.33
N LEU A 73 -2.04 -3.84 -15.29
CA LEU A 73 -1.85 -2.44 -14.90
C LEU A 73 -0.79 -1.78 -15.77
N ASN A 74 -1.11 -0.60 -16.29
CA ASN A 74 -0.09 0.21 -16.96
C ASN A 74 0.84 0.89 -15.95
N SER A 75 1.99 1.38 -16.42
CA SER A 75 3.00 2.04 -15.56
C SER A 75 2.44 3.23 -14.77
N GLY A 76 1.46 3.96 -15.32
CA GLY A 76 0.80 5.06 -14.62
C GLY A 76 -0.07 4.57 -13.46
N GLN A 77 -0.84 3.50 -13.65
CA GLN A 77 -1.63 2.86 -12.61
C GLN A 77 -0.76 2.26 -11.52
N LEU A 78 0.34 1.59 -11.88
CA LEU A 78 1.31 1.06 -10.92
C LEU A 78 1.96 2.19 -10.10
N THR A 79 2.37 3.27 -10.75
CA THR A 79 2.96 4.43 -10.07
C THR A 79 1.95 5.06 -9.11
N ALA A 80 0.71 5.28 -9.54
CA ALA A 80 -0.35 5.82 -8.70
C ALA A 80 -0.67 4.88 -7.51
N LEU A 81 -0.65 3.56 -7.73
CA LEU A 81 -0.84 2.58 -6.68
C LEU A 81 0.31 2.62 -5.66
N ILE A 82 1.55 2.62 -6.12
CA ILE A 82 2.73 2.77 -5.26
C ILE A 82 2.63 4.07 -4.46
N GLN A 83 2.34 5.20 -5.11
CA GLN A 83 2.17 6.49 -4.44
C GLN A 83 1.02 6.47 -3.45
N LYS A 84 -0.10 5.79 -3.72
CA LYS A 84 -1.22 5.73 -2.77
C LYS A 84 -0.88 4.88 -1.55
N LEU A 85 -0.18 3.76 -1.76
CA LEU A 85 0.28 2.87 -0.71
C LEU A 85 1.43 3.48 0.11
N MET A 86 2.27 4.32 -0.51
CA MET A 86 3.40 5.01 0.15
C MET A 86 3.07 6.40 0.70
N GLY A 87 2.10 7.08 0.10
CA GLY A 87 1.85 8.52 0.26
C GLY A 87 1.13 8.90 1.54
N GLN A 88 0.76 7.94 2.38
CA GLN A 88 0.29 8.24 3.73
C GLN A 88 1.43 8.70 4.66
N LYS A 89 2.70 8.53 4.26
CA LYS A 89 3.84 9.09 4.99
C LYS A 89 3.99 10.61 4.81
N GLU A 90 3.74 11.14 3.62
CA GLU A 90 3.92 12.58 3.35
C GLU A 90 2.84 13.47 3.99
N ALA A 91 1.65 12.92 4.26
CA ALA A 91 0.62 13.63 5.02
C ALA A 91 0.89 13.66 6.54
N ALA A 92 1.67 12.69 7.07
CA ALA A 92 2.02 12.61 8.48
C ALA A 92 3.30 13.41 8.84
N ASP A 93 4.22 13.62 7.88
CA ASP A 93 5.42 14.46 8.08
C ASP A 93 5.15 15.98 7.88
N GLN A 94 3.93 16.37 7.48
CA GLN A 94 3.52 17.79 7.35
C GLN A 94 2.66 18.33 8.51
N ASP A 95 2.56 17.62 9.63
CA ASP A 95 1.97 18.15 10.86
C ASP A 95 3.08 18.48 11.88
N PRO A 96 3.61 19.72 11.90
CA PRO A 96 4.57 20.17 12.90
C PRO A 96 3.80 20.52 14.16
N ASN A 97 3.50 19.53 15.02
CA ASN A 97 2.98 19.79 16.36
C ASN A 97 4.02 19.47 17.43
#